data_AF-A0A7J9ZT95-F1
#
_entry.id   AF-A0A7J9ZT95-F1
#
_cell.length_a   1.000
_cell.length_b   1.000
_cell.length_c   1.000
_cell.angle_alpha   90.00
_cell.angle_beta   90.00
_cell.angle_gamma   90.00
#
_symmetry.space_group_name_H-M   'P 1'
#
loop_
_entity.id
_entity.type
_entity.pdbx_description
1 polymer ?
#
loop_
_entity_poly.entity_id
_entity_poly.type
_entity_poly.pdbx_seq_one_letter_code
_entity_poly.pdbx_strand_id
1 'polypeptide(L)'
;MSLTSLAALGGLGFVLLAIVLNLVYVRAGVPLPGSGMSLRAATDSFAAAGAAHDRGSMAGLWALSNVLFGFNQVFLAIALLGFTVAGVGAGLIDPWHAWLGYLSAALLFVSSSASPYNTDGNNRIGLAGLIGWLGWAAWIVAYSITLLRL
;
A
#
# COMPACT_ATOMS: atom_id res chain seq x y z
N MET A 1 6.67 -27.91 -9.05
CA MET A 1 6.99 -26.52 -8.65
C MET A 1 7.47 -26.56 -7.21
N SER A 2 8.57 -25.90 -6.88
CA SER A 2 9.03 -25.78 -5.48
C SER A 2 8.20 -24.73 -4.74
N LEU A 3 8.22 -24.80 -3.40
CA LEU A 3 7.57 -23.81 -2.54
C LEU A 3 8.12 -22.40 -2.79
N THR A 4 9.41 -22.27 -3.08
CA THR A 4 10.07 -20.99 -3.40
C THR A 4 9.55 -20.38 -4.70
N SER A 5 9.39 -21.18 -5.75
CA SER A 5 8.81 -20.71 -7.02
C SER A 5 7.36 -20.27 -6.86
N LEU A 6 6.56 -21.00 -6.07
CA LEU A 6 5.16 -20.64 -5.81
C LEU A 6 5.06 -19.33 -5.03
N ALA A 7 5.88 -19.16 -3.99
CA ALA A 7 5.94 -17.93 -3.20
C ALA A 7 6.35 -16.72 -4.06
N ALA A 8 7.36 -16.90 -4.93
CA ALA A 8 7.80 -15.85 -5.83
C ALA A 8 6.75 -15.43 -6.86
N LEU A 9 6.09 -16.41 -7.50
CA LEU A 9 5.00 -16.13 -8.43
C LEU A 9 3.82 -15.46 -7.73
N GLY A 10 3.51 -15.87 -6.49
CA GLY A 10 2.52 -15.21 -5.65
C GLY A 10 2.86 -13.74 -5.38
N GLY A 11 4.11 -13.44 -5.01
CA GLY A 11 4.58 -12.08 -4.79
C GLY A 11 4.49 -11.20 -6.03
N LEU A 12 4.98 -11.68 -7.18
CA LEU A 12 4.91 -10.98 -8.45
C LEU A 12 3.46 -10.77 -8.91
N GLY A 13 2.64 -11.81 -8.83
CA GLY A 13 1.22 -11.76 -9.17
C GLY A 13 0.45 -10.76 -8.32
N PHE A 14 0.77 -10.68 -7.02
CA PHE A 14 0.16 -9.71 -6.11
C PHE A 14 0.49 -8.27 -6.49
N VAL A 15 1.77 -7.96 -6.77
CA VAL A 15 2.19 -6.61 -7.18
C VAL A 15 1.56 -6.21 -8.51
N LEU A 16 1.52 -7.12 -9.49
CA LEU A 16 0.86 -6.89 -10.78
C LEU A 16 -0.63 -6.59 -10.60
N LEU A 17 -1.34 -7.39 -9.80
CA LEU A 17 -2.75 -7.16 -9.50
C LEU A 17 -2.96 -5.79 -8.85
N ALA A 18 -2.13 -5.42 -7.87
CA ALA A 18 -2.21 -4.14 -7.21
C ALA A 18 -2.04 -2.97 -8.20
N ILE A 19 -1.09 -3.06 -9.14
CA ILE A 19 -0.89 -2.07 -10.21
C ILE A 19 -2.14 -1.97 -11.09
N VAL A 20 -2.65 -3.11 -11.58
CA VAL A 20 -3.84 -3.16 -12.44
C VAL A 20 -5.05 -2.52 -11.76
N LEU A 21 -5.30 -2.85 -10.49
CA LEU A 21 -6.43 -2.29 -9.74
C LEU A 21 -6.30 -0.77 -9.56
N ASN A 22 -5.11 -0.27 -9.22
CA ASN A 22 -4.88 1.18 -9.11
C ASN A 22 -5.11 1.89 -10.45
N LEU A 23 -4.68 1.30 -11.57
CA LEU A 23 -4.93 1.87 -12.91
C LEU A 23 -6.42 1.93 -13.25
N VAL A 24 -7.18 0.88 -12.92
CA VAL A 24 -8.63 0.84 -13.12
C VAL A 24 -9.32 1.93 -12.31
N TYR A 25 -8.96 2.10 -11.03
CA TYR A 25 -9.55 3.13 -10.17
C TYR A 25 -9.27 4.55 -10.69
N VAL A 26 -8.03 4.84 -11.08
CA VAL A 26 -7.67 6.14 -11.67
C VAL A 26 -8.47 6.40 -12.95
N ARG A 27 -8.61 5.39 -13.82
CA ARG A 27 -9.40 5.52 -15.06
C ARG A 27 -10.89 5.75 -14.80
N ALA A 28 -11.43 5.13 -13.75
CA ALA A 28 -12.83 5.29 -13.37
C ALA A 28 -13.12 6.63 -12.69
N GLY A 29 -12.09 7.44 -12.40
CA GLY A 29 -12.24 8.72 -11.71
C GLY A 29 -12.68 8.57 -10.25
N VAL A 30 -12.53 7.36 -9.68
CA VAL A 30 -12.90 7.02 -8.31
C VAL A 30 -11.71 7.34 -7.39
N PRO A 31 -11.93 7.89 -6.20
CA PRO A 31 -10.83 8.27 -5.33
C PRO A 31 -10.04 7.03 -4.90
N LEU A 32 -8.71 7.13 -5.00
CA LEU A 32 -7.81 6.08 -4.53
C LEU A 32 -7.82 6.03 -3.00
N PRO A 33 -7.90 4.84 -2.37
CA PRO A 33 -7.66 4.69 -0.95
C PRO A 33 -6.31 5.31 -0.57
N GLY A 34 -6.28 6.14 0.49
CA GLY A 34 -5.05 6.82 0.91
C GLY A 34 -4.64 8.04 0.07
N SER A 35 -5.45 8.46 -0.92
CA SER A 35 -5.21 9.67 -1.72
C SER A 35 -5.15 10.97 -0.92
N GLY A 36 -5.55 10.95 0.35
CA GLY A 36 -5.63 12.16 1.18
C GLY A 36 -6.74 13.11 0.74
N MET A 37 -7.69 12.64 -0.07
CA MET A 37 -8.83 13.44 -0.50
C MET A 37 -9.75 13.74 0.69
N SER A 38 -10.24 14.98 0.78
CA SER A 38 -11.21 15.34 1.83
C SER A 38 -12.49 14.55 1.66
N LEU A 39 -13.20 14.33 2.78
CA LEU A 39 -14.48 13.59 2.81
C LEU A 39 -15.46 14.09 1.75
N ARG A 40 -15.59 15.42 1.64
CA ARG A 40 -16.47 16.08 0.67
C ARG A 40 -16.06 15.80 -0.78
N ALA A 41 -14.77 15.96 -1.11
CA ALA A 41 -14.29 15.71 -2.46
C ALA A 41 -14.44 14.23 -2.86
N ALA A 42 -14.26 13.31 -1.92
CA ALA A 42 -14.50 11.89 -2.16
C ALA A 42 -15.99 11.60 -2.43
N THR A 43 -16.90 12.12 -1.60
CA THR A 43 -18.35 11.93 -1.82
C THR A 43 -18.84 12.54 -3.13
N ASP A 44 -18.30 13.70 -3.51
CA ASP A 44 -18.65 14.36 -4.79
C ASP A 44 -18.17 13.52 -5.99
N SER A 45 -16.97 12.93 -5.90
CA SER A 45 -16.43 12.01 -6.92
C SER A 45 -17.25 10.72 -7.04
N PHE A 46 -17.66 10.11 -5.92
CA PHE A 46 -18.53 8.93 -5.94
C PHE A 46 -19.91 9.24 -6.55
N ALA A 47 -20.49 10.38 -6.23
CA ALA A 47 -21.76 10.83 -6.84
C ALA A 47 -21.62 11.03 -8.35
N ALA A 48 -20.52 11.64 -8.81
CA ALA A 48 -20.23 11.80 -10.23
C ALA A 48 -20.01 10.47 -10.96
N ALA A 49 -19.48 9.45 -10.27
CA ALA A 49 -19.31 8.09 -10.79
C ALA A 49 -20.62 7.27 -10.83
N GLY A 50 -21.77 7.87 -10.51
CA GLY A 50 -23.09 7.24 -10.62
C GLY A 50 -23.52 6.45 -9.37
N ALA A 51 -22.85 6.63 -8.23
CA ALA A 51 -23.32 6.04 -6.99
C ALA A 51 -24.59 6.79 -6.51
N ALA A 52 -25.76 6.16 -6.61
CA ALA A 52 -27.06 6.77 -6.27
C ALA A 52 -27.44 6.62 -4.78
N HIS A 53 -26.47 6.64 -3.86
CA HIS A 53 -26.70 6.42 -2.42
C HIS A 53 -26.68 7.71 -1.60
N ASP A 54 -27.17 7.66 -0.37
CA ASP A 54 -27.14 8.78 0.58
C ASP A 54 -25.71 9.25 0.87
N ARG A 55 -25.49 10.58 0.88
CA ARG A 55 -24.16 11.18 1.08
C ARG A 55 -23.56 10.83 2.44
N GLY A 56 -24.39 10.70 3.48
CA GLY A 56 -23.93 10.32 4.83
C GLY A 56 -23.38 8.89 4.86
N SER A 57 -24.02 7.97 4.16
CA SER A 57 -23.54 6.59 4.04
C SER A 57 -22.22 6.50 3.26
N MET A 58 -22.09 7.27 2.17
CA MET A 58 -20.82 7.35 1.42
C MET A 58 -19.69 7.93 2.25
N ALA A 59 -19.99 8.98 3.03
CA ALA A 59 -19.04 9.59 3.94
C ALA A 59 -18.54 8.60 5.01
N GLY A 60 -19.46 7.86 5.64
CA GLY A 60 -19.12 6.83 6.62
C GLY A 60 -18.26 5.71 6.01
N LEU A 61 -18.60 5.23 4.81
CA LEU A 61 -17.84 4.21 4.10
C LEU A 61 -16.44 4.69 3.70
N TRP A 62 -16.32 5.93 3.23
CA TRP A 62 -15.03 6.54 2.91
C TRP A 62 -14.14 6.68 4.15
N ALA A 63 -14.70 7.13 5.27
CA ALA A 63 -13.98 7.23 6.53
C ALA A 63 -13.49 5.85 7.00
N LEU A 64 -14.37 4.83 6.97
CA LEU A 64 -13.99 3.45 7.31
C LEU A 64 -12.88 2.92 6.39
N SER A 65 -12.98 3.15 5.08
CA SER A 65 -11.96 2.75 4.11
C SER A 65 -10.60 3.36 4.42
N ASN A 66 -10.54 4.63 4.82
CA ASN A 66 -9.27 5.28 5.20
C ASN A 66 -8.68 4.67 6.48
N VAL A 67 -9.51 4.30 7.45
CA VAL A 67 -9.04 3.61 8.67
C VAL A 67 -8.48 2.23 8.32
N LEU A 68 -9.20 1.44 7.52
CA LEU A 68 -8.73 0.13 7.06
C LEU A 68 -7.44 0.24 6.25
N PHE A 69 -7.31 1.28 5.43
CA PHE A 69 -6.09 1.56 4.69
C PHE A 69 -4.92 1.87 5.62
N GLY A 70 -5.14 2.66 6.68
CA GLY A 70 -4.14 2.90 7.72
C GLY A 70 -3.68 1.62 8.42
N PHE A 71 -4.60 0.73 8.79
CA PHE A 71 -4.26 -0.58 9.36
C PHE A 71 -3.45 -1.45 8.39
N ASN A 72 -3.83 -1.45 7.10
CA ASN A 72 -3.08 -2.16 6.08
C ASN A 72 -1.63 -1.64 5.97
N GLN A 73 -1.43 -0.33 6.08
CA GLN A 73 -0.08 0.26 6.05
C GLN A 73 0.78 -0.19 7.27
N VAL A 74 0.19 -0.32 8.46
CA VAL A 74 0.88 -0.90 9.64
C VAL A 74 1.22 -2.37 9.41
N PHE A 75 0.27 -3.14 8.89
CA PHE A 75 0.51 -4.54 8.54
C PHE A 75 1.69 -4.69 7.55
N LEU A 76 1.69 -3.90 6.47
CA LEU A 76 2.76 -3.91 5.48
C LEU A 76 4.11 -3.52 6.09
N ALA A 77 4.14 -2.52 6.97
CA ALA A 77 5.35 -2.12 7.67
C ALA A 77 5.94 -3.26 8.51
N ILE A 78 5.11 -3.93 9.31
CA ILE A 78 5.54 -5.05 10.16
C ILE A 78 5.99 -6.25 9.31
N ALA A 79 5.22 -6.60 8.28
CA ALA A 79 5.56 -7.68 7.37
C ALA A 79 6.90 -7.42 6.68
N LEU A 80 7.09 -6.21 6.15
CA LEU A 80 8.32 -5.84 5.46
C LEU A 80 9.52 -5.83 6.40
N LEU A 81 9.36 -5.33 7.63
CA LEU A 81 10.40 -5.39 8.66
C LEU A 81 10.79 -6.84 8.97
N GLY A 82 9.80 -7.69 9.25
CA GLY A 82 10.02 -9.10 9.59
C GLY A 82 10.69 -9.88 8.46
N PHE A 83 10.19 -9.75 7.23
CA PHE A 83 10.80 -10.42 6.08
C PHE A 83 12.19 -9.89 5.73
N THR A 84 12.45 -8.60 5.95
CA THR A 84 13.79 -8.02 5.78
C THR A 84 14.77 -8.60 6.80
N VAL A 85 14.39 -8.62 8.09
CA VAL A 85 15.22 -9.21 9.15
C VAL A 85 15.49 -10.69 8.87
N ALA A 86 14.46 -11.46 8.50
CA ALA A 86 14.61 -12.87 8.17
C ALA A 86 15.47 -13.08 6.92
N GLY A 87 15.30 -12.27 5.88
CA GLY A 87 16.10 -12.33 4.65
C GLY A 87 17.59 -12.04 4.90
N VAL A 88 17.89 -11.03 5.71
CA VAL A 88 19.27 -10.74 6.13
C VAL A 88 19.84 -11.88 6.97
N GLY A 89 19.09 -12.37 7.96
CA GLY A 89 19.53 -13.46 8.84
C GLY A 89 19.79 -14.78 8.10
N ALA A 90 19.05 -15.03 7.01
CA ALA A 90 19.24 -16.18 6.13
C ALA A 90 20.27 -15.95 5.02
N GLY A 91 20.86 -14.76 4.90
CA GLY A 91 21.80 -14.41 3.83
C GLY A 91 21.16 -14.39 2.43
N LEU A 92 19.84 -14.23 2.34
CA LEU A 92 19.09 -14.28 1.09
C LEU A 92 19.07 -12.93 0.35
N ILE A 93 19.28 -11.82 1.05
CA ILE A 93 19.19 -10.48 0.44
C ILE A 93 20.43 -9.65 0.67
N ASP A 94 20.77 -8.85 -0.33
CA ASP A 94 21.88 -7.91 -0.29
C ASP A 94 21.58 -6.68 0.60
N PRO A 95 22.61 -5.93 1.05
CA PRO A 95 22.44 -4.75 1.89
C PRO A 95 21.52 -3.67 1.31
N TRP A 96 21.53 -3.45 -0.02
CA TRP A 96 20.68 -2.45 -0.66
C TRP A 96 19.19 -2.80 -0.52
N HIS A 97 18.88 -4.09 -0.64
CA HIS A 97 17.52 -4.62 -0.56
C HIS A 97 17.02 -4.58 0.87
N ALA A 98 17.91 -4.81 1.84
CA ALA A 98 17.63 -4.61 3.25
C ALA A 98 17.32 -3.14 3.58
N TRP A 99 18.15 -2.20 3.12
CA TRP A 99 17.90 -0.77 3.30
C TRP A 99 16.57 -0.31 2.70
N LEU A 100 16.25 -0.78 1.49
CA LEU A 100 14.95 -0.53 0.88
C LEU A 100 13.80 -1.00 1.78
N GLY A 101 13.92 -2.22 2.35
CA GLY A 101 12.92 -2.79 3.25
C GLY A 101 12.72 -1.96 4.52
N TYR A 102 13.80 -1.61 5.22
CA TYR A 102 13.74 -0.83 6.45
C TYR A 102 13.20 0.59 6.22
N LEU A 103 13.68 1.29 5.19
CA LEU A 103 13.21 2.64 4.86
C LEU A 103 11.72 2.62 4.48
N SER A 104 11.30 1.66 3.67
CA SER A 104 9.90 1.52 3.27
C SER A 104 9.02 1.21 4.48
N ALA A 105 9.45 0.31 5.37
CA ALA A 105 8.71 -0.03 6.59
C ALA A 105 8.56 1.20 7.51
N ALA A 106 9.62 1.99 7.68
CA ALA A 106 9.58 3.22 8.46
C ALA A 106 8.62 4.25 7.86
N LEU A 107 8.66 4.46 6.54
CA LEU A 107 7.77 5.39 5.84
C LEU A 107 6.30 4.97 5.95
N LEU A 108 6.02 3.67 5.78
CA LEU A 108 4.67 3.10 5.92
C LEU A 108 4.16 3.27 7.36
N PHE A 109 5.00 3.00 8.37
CA PHE A 109 4.62 3.15 9.77
C PHE A 109 4.36 4.62 10.16
N VAL A 110 5.23 5.53 9.74
CA VAL A 110 5.05 6.98 9.96
C VAL A 110 3.78 7.48 9.27
N SER A 111 3.57 7.10 8.02
CA SER A 111 2.34 7.43 7.29
C SER A 111 1.10 6.89 7.97
N SER A 112 1.15 5.68 8.53
CA SER A 112 0.03 5.07 9.25
C SER A 112 -0.30 5.85 10.51
N SER A 113 0.73 6.19 11.31
CA SER A 113 0.59 6.93 12.57
C SER A 113 0.03 8.33 12.37
N ALA A 114 0.29 8.92 11.20
CA ALA A 114 -0.25 10.23 10.83
C ALA A 114 -1.70 10.20 10.33
N SER A 115 -2.29 9.02 10.08
CA SER A 115 -3.64 8.89 9.48
C SER A 115 -4.75 9.68 10.20
N PRO A 116 -4.80 9.77 11.55
CA PRO A 116 -5.80 10.58 12.25
C PRO A 116 -5.72 12.08 11.94
N TYR A 117 -4.56 12.58 11.52
CA TYR A 117 -4.33 14.00 11.25
C TYR A 117 -4.53 14.37 9.77
N ASN A 118 -4.89 13.40 8.92
CA ASN A 118 -4.99 13.55 7.47
C ASN A 118 -6.45 13.63 6.96
N THR A 119 -7.44 13.73 7.84
CA THR A 119 -8.88 13.67 7.50
C THR A 119 -9.39 14.88 6.70
N ASP A 120 -8.68 16.01 6.76
CA ASP A 120 -9.17 17.30 6.25
C ASP A 120 -8.53 17.73 4.92
N GLY A 121 -7.86 16.82 4.21
CA GLY A 121 -7.42 17.05 2.82
C GLY A 121 -6.05 17.70 2.63
N ASN A 122 -5.35 18.10 3.71
CA ASN A 122 -4.04 18.75 3.63
C ASN A 122 -2.89 17.74 3.88
N ASN A 123 -2.89 16.63 3.12
CA ASN A 123 -2.12 15.43 3.42
C ASN A 123 -0.64 15.53 3.01
N ARG A 124 0.16 16.32 3.75
CA ARG A 124 1.63 16.43 3.54
C ARG A 124 2.38 15.10 3.74
N ILE A 125 1.77 14.16 4.47
CA ILE A 125 2.39 12.87 4.84
C ILE A 125 1.94 11.74 3.89
N GLY A 126 0.94 11.97 3.04
CA GLY A 126 0.48 11.03 2.01
C GLY A 126 1.59 10.61 1.03
N LEU A 127 2.51 11.53 0.72
CA LEU A 127 3.69 11.23 -0.10
C LEU A 127 4.62 10.22 0.58
N ALA A 128 4.80 10.30 1.91
CA ALA A 128 5.61 9.32 2.63
C ALA A 128 4.98 7.92 2.54
N GLY A 129 3.65 7.82 2.68
CA GLY A 129 2.92 6.57 2.50
C GLY A 129 3.04 6.01 1.09
N LEU A 130 2.96 6.86 0.06
CA LEU A 130 3.13 6.46 -1.34
C LEU A 130 4.55 5.96 -1.62
N ILE A 131 5.57 6.69 -1.17
CA ILE A 131 6.97 6.28 -1.35
C ILE A 131 7.23 4.96 -0.61
N GLY A 132 6.75 4.83 0.63
CA GLY A 132 6.85 3.58 1.39
C GLY A 132 6.16 2.41 0.68
N TRP A 133 4.99 2.65 0.08
CA TRP A 133 4.27 1.63 -0.69
C TRP A 133 5.01 1.23 -1.96
N LEU A 134 5.56 2.18 -2.72
CA LEU A 134 6.36 1.89 -3.91
C LEU A 134 7.64 1.12 -3.56
N GLY A 135 8.30 1.52 -2.47
CA GLY A 135 9.47 0.82 -1.97
C GLY A 135 9.16 -0.61 -1.50
N TRP A 136 8.02 -0.81 -0.83
CA TRP A 136 7.51 -2.14 -0.50
C TRP A 136 7.24 -3.00 -1.74
N ALA A 137 6.59 -2.44 -2.78
CA ALA A 137 6.32 -3.16 -4.02
C ALA A 137 7.62 -3.58 -4.73
N ALA A 138 8.59 -2.66 -4.84
CA ALA A 138 9.91 -2.93 -5.38
C ALA A 138 10.65 -4.01 -4.57
N TRP A 139 10.52 -3.97 -3.24
CA TRP A 139 11.10 -4.97 -2.35
C TRP A 139 10.55 -6.37 -2.61
N ILE A 140 9.22 -6.52 -2.76
CA ILE A 140 8.59 -7.81 -3.08
C ILE A 140 9.07 -8.34 -4.42
N VAL A 141 9.13 -7.48 -5.44
CA VAL A 141 9.59 -7.89 -6.77
C VAL A 141 11.03 -8.40 -6.71
N ALA A 142 11.93 -7.65 -6.07
CA ALA A 142 13.32 -8.06 -5.90
C ALA A 142 13.43 -9.38 -5.12
N TYR A 143 12.68 -9.54 -4.04
CA TYR A 143 12.72 -10.76 -3.22
C TYR A 143 12.17 -11.96 -3.98
N SER A 144 11.11 -11.77 -4.76
CA SER A 144 10.55 -12.80 -5.62
C SER A 144 11.54 -13.25 -6.69
N ILE A 145 12.28 -12.32 -7.30
CA ILE A 145 13.33 -12.64 -8.27
C ILE A 145 14.44 -13.45 -7.61
N THR A 146 14.87 -13.08 -6.40
CA THR A 146 15.85 -13.86 -5.63
C THR A 146 15.33 -15.28 -5.39
N LEU A 147 14.09 -15.45 -4.93
CA LEU A 147 13.50 -16.76 -4.68
C LEU A 147 13.38 -17.63 -5.94
N LEU A 148 13.22 -17.05 -7.13
CA LEU A 148 13.21 -17.78 -8.41
C LEU A 148 14.61 -18.25 -8.84
N ARG A 149 15.67 -17.67 -8.27
CA ARG A 149 17.06 -18.01 -8.55
C ARG A 149 17.64 -19.03 -7.58
N LEU A 150 16.91 -19.37 -6.52
CA LEU A 150 17.21 -20.46 -5.58
C LEU A 150 16.77 -21.80 -6.17
#